data_AF-V7H5L4-F1
#
_entry.id   AF-V7H5L4-F1
#
_cell.length_a   1.000
_cell.length_b   1.000
_cell.length_c   1.000
_cell.angle_alpha   90.00
_cell.angle_beta   90.00
_cell.angle_gamma   90.00
#
_symmetry.space_group_name_H-M   'P 1'
#
loop_
_entity.id
_entity.type
_entity.pdbx_description
1 polymer ?
#
loop_
_entity_poly.entity_id
_entity_poly.type
_entity_poly.pdbx_seq_one_letter_code
_entity_poly.pdbx_strand_id
1 'polypeptide(L)'
;MTSEPAKAAPAATPAPAAPAATPAKETPAATEEEGTFGKDWRDKLAKGDEKKLAMLKRFTSPEALLQAQEEAQRKISEGLKPKGKPGDKATDEEWAAYRKSNNIPDAVDDFVKAIVLPDKRVIGDEDKPMVAAFAERAIKKGIAPSDMAEMVDEYYAIQEEGQFQQATADADFKKTAEADLKMEWGGDYAGNFAAMRPYFESVSPELFDNLMGGRMADGRKIGNHPDALRFFAAKAVAENPMATIVPAGGSSVESLHSEIAAMEKRMGEDRTAWHKDVGAQERYRKLITARDKLKA
;
A
#
# COMPACT_ATOMS: atom_id res chain seq x y z
N MET A 1 -40.85 7.94 53.44
CA MET A 1 -40.39 9.30 53.05
C MET A 1 -40.01 9.25 51.59
N THR A 2 -40.44 10.07 50.64
CA THR A 2 -41.53 11.05 50.46
C THR A 2 -41.64 11.23 48.92
N SER A 3 -42.81 11.63 48.44
CA SER A 3 -43.31 11.53 47.05
C SER A 3 -42.87 12.64 46.06
N GLU A 4 -42.85 12.29 44.76
CA GLU A 4 -43.25 13.03 43.51
C GLU A 4 -42.63 14.41 43.10
N PRO A 5 -42.83 14.93 41.86
CA PRO A 5 -42.82 14.31 40.50
C PRO A 5 -42.11 15.18 39.41
N ALA A 6 -41.93 14.65 38.19
CA ALA A 6 -41.84 15.41 36.90
C ALA A 6 -41.69 14.41 35.74
N LYS A 7 -42.12 14.57 34.48
CA LYS A 7 -43.04 15.44 33.72
C LYS A 7 -43.10 14.78 32.31
N ALA A 8 -44.23 14.89 31.62
CA ALA A 8 -44.56 14.13 30.39
C ALA A 8 -43.81 14.55 29.09
N ALA A 9 -43.58 13.54 28.22
CA ALA A 9 -43.59 13.47 26.72
C ALA A 9 -42.68 14.43 25.89
N PRO A 10 -42.20 14.08 24.65
CA PRO A 10 -42.94 13.38 23.59
C PRO A 10 -42.13 12.49 22.61
N ALA A 11 -42.85 12.04 21.58
CA ALA A 11 -42.55 11.03 20.56
C ALA A 11 -41.46 11.36 19.51
N ALA A 12 -41.05 10.29 18.83
CA ALA A 12 -40.06 10.23 17.74
C ALA A 12 -40.33 11.19 16.57
N THR A 13 -39.27 11.73 15.99
CA THR A 13 -39.29 12.55 14.76
C THR A 13 -38.32 11.96 13.71
N PRO A 14 -38.65 11.99 12.40
CA PRO A 14 -37.88 11.33 11.33
C PRO A 14 -36.73 12.19 10.76
N ALA A 15 -35.95 11.54 9.88
CA ALA A 15 -34.69 11.95 9.25
C ALA A 15 -34.65 13.36 8.59
N PRO A 16 -33.46 13.99 8.48
CA PRO A 16 -33.31 15.33 7.95
C PRO A 16 -33.37 15.37 6.41
N ALA A 17 -34.18 16.31 5.92
CA ALA A 17 -34.33 16.66 4.51
C ALA A 17 -33.16 17.54 4.00
N ALA A 18 -32.91 17.44 2.69
CA ALA A 18 -31.88 18.13 1.93
C ALA A 18 -31.93 19.67 2.03
N PRO A 19 -30.77 20.35 1.95
CA PRO A 19 -30.70 21.81 2.08
C PRO A 19 -31.37 22.53 0.90
N ALA A 20 -32.25 23.47 1.26
CA ALA A 20 -33.02 24.31 0.37
C ALA A 20 -32.15 25.19 -0.53
N ALA A 21 -32.56 25.30 -1.78
CA ALA A 21 -32.02 26.26 -2.73
C ALA A 21 -32.29 27.70 -2.27
N THR A 22 -31.24 28.50 -2.27
CA THR A 22 -31.26 29.94 -2.01
C THR A 22 -32.22 30.65 -2.98
N PRO A 23 -33.07 31.59 -2.54
CA PRO A 23 -34.03 32.24 -3.42
C PRO A 23 -33.31 33.06 -4.50
N ALA A 24 -33.72 32.88 -5.75
CA ALA A 24 -33.35 33.76 -6.84
C ALA A 24 -33.81 35.19 -6.50
N LYS A 25 -32.85 36.12 -6.52
CA LYS A 25 -33.07 37.56 -6.40
C LYS A 25 -34.11 37.99 -7.43
N GLU A 26 -35.26 38.48 -6.97
CA GLU A 26 -36.29 39.06 -7.84
C GLU A 26 -35.69 40.25 -8.61
N THR A 27 -35.67 40.13 -9.93
CA THR A 27 -35.39 41.26 -10.83
C THR A 27 -36.62 42.17 -10.84
N PRO A 28 -36.46 43.50 -10.71
CA PRO A 28 -37.60 44.43 -10.72
C PRO A 28 -38.40 44.31 -12.01
N ALA A 29 -39.73 44.44 -11.90
CA ALA A 29 -40.62 44.53 -13.05
C ALA A 29 -40.16 45.64 -14.00
N ALA A 30 -39.87 45.26 -15.25
CA ALA A 30 -39.49 46.20 -16.30
C ALA A 30 -40.66 47.14 -16.60
N THR A 31 -40.47 48.43 -16.39
CA THR A 31 -41.40 49.45 -16.85
C THR A 31 -41.30 49.52 -18.38
N GLU A 32 -42.41 49.20 -19.07
CA GLU A 32 -42.49 49.20 -20.53
C GLU A 32 -42.54 50.64 -21.06
N GLU A 33 -41.46 51.10 -21.69
CA GLU A 33 -41.58 52.21 -22.65
C GLU A 33 -42.15 51.66 -23.97
N GLU A 34 -43.05 52.41 -24.61
CA GLU A 34 -43.57 52.11 -25.95
C GLU A 34 -42.46 52.23 -26.99
N GLY A 35 -41.64 51.20 -27.10
CA GLY A 35 -40.68 51.01 -28.18
C GLY A 35 -41.35 50.53 -29.46
N THR A 36 -40.68 50.75 -30.60
CA THR A 36 -41.09 50.38 -31.98
C THR A 36 -41.46 48.91 -32.18
N PHE A 37 -41.12 48.02 -31.24
CA PHE A 37 -41.35 46.58 -31.33
C PHE A 37 -42.67 46.10 -30.71
N GLY A 38 -43.38 46.97 -29.97
CA GLY A 38 -44.63 46.63 -29.27
C GLY A 38 -44.41 45.72 -28.05
N LYS A 39 -45.41 45.65 -27.16
CA LYS A 39 -45.32 44.91 -25.88
C LYS A 39 -45.26 43.39 -26.06
N ASP A 40 -45.79 42.89 -27.16
CA ASP A 40 -45.94 41.46 -27.51
C ASP A 40 -44.74 40.89 -28.29
N TRP A 41 -43.62 41.62 -28.37
CA TRP A 41 -42.44 41.20 -29.12
C TRP A 41 -41.88 39.84 -28.67
N ARG A 42 -42.01 39.52 -27.37
CA ARG A 42 -41.55 38.24 -26.79
C ARG A 42 -42.39 37.08 -27.30
N ASP A 43 -43.71 37.24 -27.37
CA ASP A 43 -44.65 36.25 -27.89
C ASP A 43 -44.47 36.04 -29.40
N LYS A 44 -44.29 37.14 -30.15
CA LYS A 44 -43.98 37.11 -31.59
C LYS A 44 -42.68 36.36 -31.89
N LEU A 45 -41.63 36.59 -31.09
CA LEU A 45 -40.33 35.94 -31.28
C LEU A 45 -40.32 34.48 -30.79
N ALA A 46 -41.09 34.16 -29.74
CA ALA A 46 -41.25 32.80 -29.24
C ALA A 46 -41.99 31.88 -30.21
N LYS A 47 -42.86 32.43 -31.09
CA LYS A 47 -43.65 31.66 -32.08
C LYS A 47 -44.43 30.49 -31.43
N GLY A 48 -44.97 30.71 -30.23
CA GLY A 48 -45.73 29.71 -29.48
C GLY A 48 -44.88 28.67 -28.73
N ASP A 49 -43.55 28.79 -28.72
CA ASP A 49 -42.67 27.93 -27.92
C ASP A 49 -42.55 28.47 -26.49
N GLU A 50 -43.17 27.77 -25.54
CA GLU A 50 -43.21 28.15 -24.13
C GLU A 50 -41.81 28.26 -23.49
N LYS A 51 -40.83 27.45 -23.95
CA LYS A 51 -39.46 27.51 -23.44
C LYS A 51 -38.75 28.76 -23.93
N LYS A 52 -38.94 29.12 -25.20
CA LYS A 52 -38.40 30.38 -25.76
C LYS A 52 -39.06 31.58 -25.12
N LEU A 53 -40.37 31.53 -24.88
CA LEU A 53 -41.09 32.60 -24.19
C LEU A 53 -40.57 32.79 -22.76
N ALA A 54 -40.36 31.70 -22.01
CA ALA A 54 -39.79 31.75 -20.67
C ALA A 54 -38.36 32.31 -20.66
N MET A 55 -37.56 32.02 -21.70
CA MET A 55 -36.23 32.60 -21.87
C MET A 55 -36.32 34.11 -22.19
N LEU A 56 -37.20 34.51 -23.10
CA LEU A 56 -37.36 35.89 -23.54
C LEU A 56 -37.94 36.82 -22.46
N LYS A 57 -38.74 36.27 -21.54
CA LYS A 57 -39.24 36.96 -20.33
C LYS A 57 -38.13 37.42 -19.38
N ARG A 58 -36.89 36.91 -19.53
CA ARG A 58 -35.73 37.32 -18.72
C ARG A 58 -35.10 38.64 -19.19
N PHE A 59 -35.37 39.05 -20.42
CA PHE A 59 -34.83 40.29 -20.99
C PHE A 59 -35.85 41.40 -20.85
N THR A 60 -35.42 42.57 -20.36
CA THR A 60 -36.28 43.73 -20.09
C THR A 60 -36.70 44.48 -21.36
N SER A 61 -35.89 44.42 -22.42
CA SER A 61 -36.19 45.00 -23.73
C SER A 61 -35.53 44.20 -24.88
N PRO A 62 -35.92 44.42 -26.16
CA PRO A 62 -35.22 43.86 -27.32
C PRO A 62 -33.73 44.24 -27.37
N GLU A 63 -33.38 45.46 -26.94
CA GLU A 63 -31.99 45.93 -26.87
C GLU A 63 -31.19 45.15 -25.83
N ALA A 64 -31.79 44.82 -24.68
CA ALA A 64 -31.16 43.96 -23.67
C ALA A 64 -30.92 42.53 -24.18
N LEU A 65 -31.81 42.01 -25.03
CA LEU A 65 -31.59 40.74 -25.73
C LEU A 65 -30.44 40.83 -26.73
N LEU A 66 -30.36 41.91 -27.51
CA LEU A 66 -29.27 42.15 -28.45
C LEU A 66 -27.92 42.25 -27.73
N GLN A 67 -27.84 43.03 -26.65
CA GLN A 67 -26.64 43.15 -25.82
C GLN A 67 -26.20 41.81 -25.23
N ALA A 68 -27.14 41.01 -24.71
CA ALA A 68 -26.84 39.67 -24.21
C ALA A 68 -26.33 38.73 -25.31
N GLN A 69 -26.87 38.87 -26.53
CA GLN A 69 -26.42 38.12 -27.70
C GLN A 69 -25.04 38.56 -28.18
N GLU A 70 -24.76 39.87 -28.21
CA GLU A 70 -23.45 40.43 -28.52
C GLU A 70 -22.41 39.99 -27.49
N GLU A 71 -22.74 39.99 -26.20
CA GLU A 71 -21.87 39.47 -25.14
C GLU A 71 -21.67 37.96 -25.25
N ALA A 72 -22.71 37.19 -25.61
CA ALA A 72 -22.57 35.76 -25.85
C ALA A 72 -21.68 35.49 -27.06
N GLN A 73 -21.86 36.22 -28.16
CA GLN A 73 -21.00 36.14 -29.34
C GLN A 73 -19.58 36.59 -29.05
N ARG A 74 -19.39 37.65 -28.25
CA ARG A 74 -18.08 38.10 -27.78
C ARG A 74 -17.40 37.03 -26.95
N LYS A 75 -18.10 36.42 -25.99
CA LYS A 75 -17.58 35.30 -25.19
C LYS A 75 -17.25 34.08 -26.05
N ILE A 76 -18.06 33.78 -27.07
CA ILE A 76 -17.80 32.71 -28.03
C ILE A 76 -16.57 33.04 -28.90
N SER A 77 -16.40 34.30 -29.35
CA SER A 77 -15.26 34.74 -30.15
C SER A 77 -13.97 34.90 -29.34
N GLU A 78 -14.09 35.28 -28.06
CA GLU A 78 -13.03 35.30 -27.05
C GLU A 78 -12.61 33.88 -26.62
N GLY A 79 -13.28 32.84 -27.14
CA GLY A 79 -12.81 31.47 -27.06
C GLY A 79 -13.35 30.68 -25.89
N LEU A 80 -14.67 30.70 -25.66
CA LEU A 80 -15.40 29.69 -24.87
C LEU A 80 -15.43 28.30 -25.55
N LYS A 81 -14.35 27.92 -26.25
CA LYS A 81 -13.98 26.51 -26.33
C LYS A 81 -13.43 26.18 -24.94
N PRO A 82 -13.76 25.04 -24.31
CA PRO A 82 -12.94 24.57 -23.19
C PRO A 82 -11.50 24.67 -23.68
N LYS A 83 -10.67 25.49 -23.03
CA LYS A 83 -9.26 25.64 -23.42
C LYS A 83 -8.69 24.23 -23.28
N GLY A 84 -8.67 23.50 -24.38
CA GLY A 84 -8.04 22.20 -24.43
C GLY A 84 -6.62 22.37 -23.92
N LYS A 85 -6.07 21.30 -23.35
CA LYS A 85 -4.69 21.26 -22.90
C LYS A 85 -3.79 21.94 -23.96
N PRO A 86 -3.01 22.98 -23.60
CA PRO A 86 -2.16 23.67 -24.54
C PRO A 86 -1.21 22.67 -25.22
N GLY A 87 -0.94 22.90 -26.51
CA GLY A 87 0.00 22.07 -27.26
C GLY A 87 1.45 22.34 -26.86
N ASP A 88 2.38 21.52 -27.34
CA ASP A 88 3.81 21.65 -27.01
C ASP A 88 4.46 22.97 -27.49
N LYS A 89 3.80 23.71 -28.40
CA LYS A 89 4.25 25.01 -28.91
C LYS A 89 3.53 26.21 -28.26
N ALA A 90 2.67 25.96 -27.28
CA ALA A 90 1.98 27.03 -26.57
C ALA A 90 2.98 27.84 -25.72
N THR A 91 2.68 29.12 -25.56
CA THR A 91 3.47 30.05 -24.75
C THR A 91 3.35 29.75 -23.26
N ASP A 92 4.30 30.23 -22.46
CA ASP A 92 4.26 30.09 -20.99
C ASP A 92 3.02 30.76 -20.38
N GLU A 93 2.55 31.84 -20.99
CA GLU A 93 1.34 32.56 -20.59
C GLU A 93 0.07 31.72 -20.82
N GLU A 94 -0.02 31.01 -21.95
CA GLU A 94 -1.12 30.09 -22.24
C GLU A 94 -1.13 28.90 -21.27
N TRP A 95 0.05 28.35 -20.95
CA TRP A 95 0.20 27.30 -19.95
C TRP A 95 -0.14 27.78 -18.54
N ALA A 96 0.27 28.98 -18.15
CA ALA A 96 -0.07 29.56 -16.85
C ALA A 96 -1.59 29.82 -16.75
N ALA A 97 -2.21 30.33 -17.80
CA ALA A 97 -3.66 30.53 -17.85
C ALA A 97 -4.42 29.19 -17.76
N TYR A 98 -3.92 28.14 -18.44
CA TYR A 98 -4.49 26.80 -18.34
C TYR A 98 -4.34 26.21 -16.94
N ARG A 99 -3.14 26.30 -16.34
CA ARG A 99 -2.89 25.81 -14.97
C ARG A 99 -3.84 26.48 -13.98
N LYS A 100 -3.96 27.81 -14.04
CA LYS A 100 -4.89 28.58 -13.20
C LYS A 100 -6.36 28.19 -13.42
N SER A 101 -6.80 27.95 -14.67
CA SER A 101 -8.19 27.56 -14.93
C SER A 101 -8.53 26.13 -14.52
N ASN A 102 -7.52 25.26 -14.39
CA ASN A 102 -7.69 23.85 -14.02
C ASN A 102 -7.25 23.54 -12.58
N ASN A 103 -7.07 24.58 -11.74
CA ASN A 103 -6.63 24.43 -10.35
C ASN A 103 -5.30 23.67 -10.19
N ILE A 104 -4.37 23.90 -11.11
CA ILE A 104 -3.03 23.31 -11.09
C ILE A 104 -2.07 24.35 -10.50
N PRO A 105 -1.47 24.09 -9.33
CA PRO A 105 -0.46 24.97 -8.76
C PRO A 105 0.79 25.08 -9.64
N ASP A 106 1.45 26.24 -9.62
CA ASP A 106 2.68 26.48 -10.37
C ASP A 106 3.92 25.94 -9.65
N ALA A 107 3.87 25.90 -8.33
CA ALA A 107 4.93 25.38 -7.47
C ALA A 107 4.70 23.90 -7.15
N VAL A 108 5.78 23.12 -7.20
CA VAL A 108 5.77 21.68 -6.88
C VAL A 108 5.24 21.43 -5.47
N ASP A 109 5.70 22.20 -4.47
CA ASP A 109 5.27 22.02 -3.08
C ASP A 109 3.78 22.24 -2.90
N ASP A 110 3.20 23.22 -3.59
CA ASP A 110 1.77 23.51 -3.50
C ASP A 110 0.94 22.48 -4.28
N PHE A 111 1.49 21.93 -5.36
CA PHE A 111 0.90 20.80 -6.07
C PHE A 111 0.85 19.56 -5.17
N VAL A 112 1.96 19.21 -4.52
CA VAL A 112 2.03 18.05 -3.60
C VAL A 112 1.07 18.21 -2.43
N LYS A 113 0.93 19.42 -1.86
CA LYS A 113 -0.07 19.70 -0.80
C LYS A 113 -1.51 19.61 -1.30
N ALA A 114 -1.75 19.87 -2.58
CA ALA A 114 -3.07 19.77 -3.20
C ALA A 114 -3.46 18.32 -3.55
N ILE A 115 -2.52 17.36 -3.49
CA ILE A 115 -2.83 15.94 -3.62
C ILE A 115 -3.55 15.47 -2.35
N VAL A 116 -4.81 15.08 -2.49
CA VAL A 116 -5.62 14.51 -1.41
C VAL A 116 -5.94 13.08 -1.79
N LEU A 117 -5.30 12.13 -1.12
CA LEU A 117 -5.58 10.71 -1.32
C LEU A 117 -6.94 10.33 -0.69
N PRO A 118 -7.58 9.25 -1.17
CA PRO A 118 -8.76 8.69 -0.53
C PRO A 118 -8.53 8.41 0.97
N ASP A 119 -9.61 8.46 1.75
CA ASP A 119 -9.60 8.27 3.21
C ASP A 119 -8.70 9.24 4.00
N LYS A 120 -8.29 10.36 3.38
CA LYS A 120 -7.34 11.33 3.96
C LYS A 120 -5.97 10.71 4.25
N ARG A 121 -5.58 9.68 3.50
CA ARG A 121 -4.23 9.14 3.55
C ARG A 121 -3.22 10.23 3.16
N VAL A 122 -2.05 10.18 3.77
CA VAL A 122 -0.95 11.12 3.53
C VAL A 122 0.18 10.38 2.84
N ILE A 123 0.80 11.02 1.86
CA ILE A 123 2.01 10.52 1.21
C ILE A 123 3.10 10.34 2.27
N GLY A 124 3.64 9.12 2.37
CA GLY A 124 4.72 8.80 3.30
C GLY A 124 5.97 9.64 3.05
N ASP A 125 6.77 9.88 4.11
CA ASP A 125 7.98 10.71 3.99
C ASP A 125 8.98 10.16 2.96
N GLU A 126 9.05 8.83 2.82
CA GLU A 126 9.93 8.15 1.85
C GLU A 126 9.48 8.36 0.40
N ASP A 127 8.18 8.56 0.17
CA ASP A 127 7.62 8.74 -1.17
C ASP A 127 7.59 10.20 -1.62
N LYS A 128 7.75 11.16 -0.69
CA LYS A 128 7.73 12.60 -1.01
C LYS A 128 8.68 12.99 -2.16
N PRO A 129 9.95 12.52 -2.21
CA PRO A 129 10.84 12.83 -3.33
C PRO A 129 10.33 12.28 -4.66
N MET A 130 9.73 11.08 -4.65
CA MET A 130 9.15 10.47 -5.83
C MET A 130 7.94 11.27 -6.31
N VAL A 131 6.99 11.58 -5.41
CA VAL A 131 5.80 12.35 -5.74
C VAL A 131 6.16 13.76 -6.20
N ALA A 132 7.17 14.40 -5.61
CA ALA A 132 7.67 15.71 -6.06
C ALA A 132 8.20 15.66 -7.51
N ALA A 133 8.96 14.61 -7.87
CA ALA A 133 9.46 14.42 -9.23
C ALA A 133 8.31 14.22 -10.25
N PHE A 134 7.26 13.49 -9.87
CA PHE A 134 6.06 13.36 -10.70
C PHE A 134 5.24 14.65 -10.77
N ALA A 135 5.11 15.38 -9.66
CA ALA A 135 4.42 16.67 -9.60
C ALA A 135 5.06 17.70 -10.53
N GLU A 136 6.39 17.76 -10.61
CA GLU A 136 7.08 18.64 -11.57
C GLU A 136 6.67 18.32 -13.02
N ARG A 137 6.57 17.03 -13.38
CA ARG A 137 6.10 16.60 -14.70
C ARG A 137 4.61 16.87 -14.89
N ALA A 138 3.81 16.68 -13.85
CA ALA A 138 2.36 16.91 -13.84
C ALA A 138 2.05 18.38 -14.14
N ILE A 139 2.72 19.31 -13.46
CA ILE A 139 2.59 20.76 -13.70
C ILE A 139 2.94 21.10 -15.15
N LYS A 140 4.07 20.59 -15.67
CA LYS A 140 4.51 20.80 -17.06
C LYS A 140 3.54 20.24 -18.10
N LYS A 141 2.85 19.14 -17.76
CA LYS A 141 1.89 18.48 -18.65
C LYS A 141 0.44 18.87 -18.35
N GLY A 142 0.20 19.79 -17.43
CA GLY A 142 -1.15 20.23 -17.07
C GLY A 142 -2.03 19.10 -16.52
N ILE A 143 -1.46 18.16 -15.79
CA ILE A 143 -2.21 17.13 -15.05
C ILE A 143 -2.72 17.75 -13.76
N ALA A 144 -4.00 17.53 -13.42
CA ALA A 144 -4.57 18.10 -12.20
C ALA A 144 -4.08 17.35 -10.94
N PRO A 145 -4.02 18.01 -9.77
CA PRO A 145 -3.70 17.34 -8.50
C PRO A 145 -4.65 16.18 -8.17
N SER A 146 -5.93 16.27 -8.56
CA SER A 146 -6.92 15.19 -8.39
C SER A 146 -6.56 13.94 -9.19
N ASP A 147 -6.17 14.11 -10.46
CA ASP A 147 -5.81 12.98 -11.34
C ASP A 147 -4.52 12.32 -10.84
N MET A 148 -3.57 13.13 -10.34
CA MET A 148 -2.36 12.63 -9.71
C MET A 148 -2.68 11.86 -8.41
N ALA A 149 -3.66 12.30 -7.63
CA ALA A 149 -4.07 11.59 -6.42
C ALA A 149 -4.59 10.18 -6.73
N GLU A 150 -5.39 10.01 -7.79
CA GLU A 150 -5.84 8.68 -8.25
C GLU A 150 -4.66 7.80 -8.68
N MET A 151 -3.68 8.35 -9.40
CA MET A 151 -2.49 7.60 -9.80
C MET A 151 -1.61 7.17 -8.61
N VAL A 152 -1.48 8.03 -7.61
CA VAL A 152 -0.73 7.72 -6.38
C VAL A 152 -1.47 6.68 -5.54
N ASP A 153 -2.80 6.77 -5.46
CA ASP A 153 -3.63 5.78 -4.78
C ASP A 153 -3.51 4.39 -5.42
N GLU A 154 -3.65 4.31 -6.75
CA GLU A 154 -3.47 3.06 -7.51
C GLU A 154 -2.04 2.51 -7.35
N TYR A 155 -1.03 3.38 -7.35
CA TYR A 155 0.35 2.97 -7.09
C TYR A 155 0.51 2.30 -5.71
N TYR A 156 -0.13 2.85 -4.68
CA TYR A 156 -0.14 2.23 -3.35
C TYR A 156 -0.92 0.92 -3.34
N ALA A 157 -2.07 0.83 -4.01
CA ALA A 157 -2.82 -0.41 -4.13
C ALA A 157 -1.99 -1.52 -4.82
N ILE A 158 -1.27 -1.19 -5.89
CA ILE A 158 -0.36 -2.11 -6.59
C ILE A 158 0.78 -2.55 -5.67
N GLN A 159 1.34 -1.65 -4.87
CA GLN A 159 2.38 -2.00 -3.91
C GLN A 159 1.86 -2.94 -2.83
N GLU A 160 0.69 -2.65 -2.25
CA GLU A 160 0.06 -3.49 -1.23
C GLU A 160 -0.25 -4.89 -1.78
N GLU A 161 -0.84 -4.97 -2.98
CA GLU A 161 -1.11 -6.23 -3.66
C GLU A 161 0.20 -6.99 -3.97
N GLY A 162 1.24 -6.28 -4.43
CA GLY A 162 2.55 -6.88 -4.67
C GLY A 162 3.19 -7.44 -3.39
N GLN A 163 3.09 -6.72 -2.27
CA GLN A 163 3.54 -7.19 -0.96
C GLN A 163 2.74 -8.40 -0.49
N PHE A 164 1.42 -8.39 -0.68
CA PHE A 164 0.55 -9.50 -0.33
C PHE A 164 0.85 -10.77 -1.15
N GLN A 165 1.00 -10.63 -2.47
CA GLN A 165 1.39 -11.74 -3.35
C GLN A 165 2.77 -12.28 -2.99
N GLN A 166 3.73 -11.41 -2.70
CA GLN A 166 5.07 -11.82 -2.28
C GLN A 166 5.03 -12.55 -0.93
N ALA A 167 4.27 -12.05 0.05
CA ALA A 167 4.13 -12.70 1.35
C ALA A 167 3.47 -14.09 1.23
N THR A 168 2.46 -14.21 0.36
CA THR A 168 1.79 -15.48 0.07
C THR A 168 2.76 -16.47 -0.60
N ALA A 169 3.47 -16.03 -1.63
CA ALA A 169 4.47 -16.86 -2.30
C ALA A 169 5.61 -17.29 -1.37
N ASP A 170 6.08 -16.40 -0.50
CA ASP A 170 7.08 -16.71 0.52
C ASP A 170 6.55 -17.76 1.52
N ALA A 171 5.29 -17.66 1.96
CA ALA A 171 4.67 -18.59 2.89
C ALA A 171 4.47 -19.99 2.27
N ASP A 172 4.02 -20.05 1.01
CA ASP A 172 3.85 -21.31 0.28
C ASP A 172 5.21 -21.98 0.03
N PHE A 173 6.20 -21.20 -0.41
CA PHE A 173 7.56 -21.70 -0.61
C PHE A 173 8.15 -22.22 0.70
N LYS A 174 7.99 -21.47 1.81
CA LYS A 174 8.42 -21.91 3.14
C LYS A 174 7.79 -23.24 3.54
N LYS A 175 6.48 -23.40 3.34
CA LYS A 175 5.78 -24.65 3.70
C LYS A 175 6.35 -25.86 2.94
N THR A 176 6.58 -25.70 1.63
CA THR A 176 7.19 -26.77 0.81
C THR A 176 8.63 -27.05 1.24
N ALA A 177 9.43 -26.01 1.48
CA ALA A 177 10.80 -26.14 1.94
C ALA A 177 10.90 -26.83 3.30
N GLU A 178 10.05 -26.45 4.26
CA GLU A 178 10.02 -27.09 5.59
C GLU A 178 9.62 -28.57 5.50
N ALA A 179 8.67 -28.92 4.64
CA ALA A 179 8.27 -30.31 4.45
C ALA A 179 9.43 -31.16 3.91
N ASP A 180 10.15 -30.65 2.91
CA ASP A 180 11.34 -31.28 2.32
C ASP A 180 12.45 -31.47 3.37
N LEU A 181 12.80 -30.41 4.09
CA LEU A 181 13.83 -30.45 5.13
C LEU A 181 13.45 -31.35 6.33
N LYS A 182 12.18 -31.37 6.74
CA LYS A 182 11.72 -32.29 7.82
C LYS A 182 11.80 -33.74 7.37
N MET A 183 11.48 -34.04 6.11
CA MET A 183 11.61 -35.37 5.54
C MET A 183 13.10 -35.79 5.44
N GLU A 184 13.98 -34.88 5.03
CA GLU A 184 15.41 -35.14 4.88
C GLU A 184 16.13 -35.29 6.22
N TRP A 185 15.93 -34.34 7.15
CA TRP A 185 16.68 -34.29 8.41
C TRP A 185 16.02 -35.09 9.55
N GLY A 186 14.72 -35.38 9.45
CA GLY A 186 13.98 -36.13 10.46
C GLY A 186 14.18 -35.54 11.87
N GLY A 187 14.69 -36.36 12.79
CA GLY A 187 14.96 -35.97 14.17
C GLY A 187 16.02 -34.86 14.34
N ASP A 188 16.91 -34.69 13.37
CA ASP A 188 17.96 -33.67 13.41
C ASP A 188 17.44 -32.29 12.97
N TYR A 189 16.19 -32.17 12.50
CA TYR A 189 15.64 -30.91 11.97
C TYR A 189 15.78 -29.74 12.95
N ALA A 190 15.35 -29.93 14.20
CA ALA A 190 15.42 -28.89 15.22
C ALA A 190 16.87 -28.54 15.58
N GLY A 191 17.76 -29.53 15.65
CA GLY A 191 19.18 -29.33 15.94
C GLY A 191 19.88 -28.54 14.84
N ASN A 192 19.61 -28.86 13.57
CA ASN A 192 20.21 -28.16 12.43
C ASN A 192 19.84 -26.68 12.43
N PHE A 193 18.58 -26.33 12.69
CA PHE A 193 18.16 -24.93 12.81
C PHE A 193 18.76 -24.23 14.03
N ALA A 194 18.82 -24.90 15.19
CA ALA A 194 19.41 -24.35 16.41
C ALA A 194 20.91 -24.08 16.25
N ALA A 195 21.61 -24.87 15.44
CA ALA A 195 23.04 -24.71 15.19
C ALA A 195 23.39 -23.51 14.31
N MET A 196 22.50 -23.09 13.40
CA MET A 196 22.80 -22.02 12.42
C MET A 196 23.06 -20.67 13.07
N ARG A 197 22.16 -20.21 13.96
CA ARG A 197 22.23 -18.85 14.53
C ARG A 197 23.55 -18.59 15.26
N PRO A 198 24.00 -19.44 16.21
CA PRO A 198 25.28 -19.23 16.91
C PRO A 198 26.50 -19.19 15.97
N TYR A 199 26.49 -19.96 14.88
CA TYR A 199 27.57 -19.95 13.90
C TYR A 199 27.69 -18.58 13.22
N PHE A 200 26.58 -18.02 12.72
CA PHE A 200 26.62 -16.70 12.07
C PHE A 200 26.85 -15.56 13.04
N GLU A 201 26.29 -15.63 14.26
CA GLU A 201 26.54 -14.64 15.32
C GLU A 201 28.02 -14.59 15.74
N SER A 202 28.76 -15.70 15.62
CA SER A 202 30.22 -15.71 15.85
C SER A 202 31.01 -14.89 14.82
N VAL A 203 30.46 -14.70 13.63
CA VAL A 203 31.06 -13.87 12.56
C VAL A 203 30.61 -12.42 12.71
N SER A 204 29.29 -12.21 12.83
CA SER A 204 28.69 -10.90 13.10
C SER A 204 27.29 -11.08 13.69
N PRO A 205 26.92 -10.32 14.73
CA PRO A 205 25.60 -10.44 15.38
C PRO A 205 24.41 -10.27 14.42
N GLU A 206 24.55 -9.41 13.40
CA GLU A 206 23.45 -9.09 12.48
C GLU A 206 23.39 -10.00 11.25
N LEU A 207 24.45 -10.78 11.00
CA LEU A 207 24.59 -11.53 9.74
C LEU A 207 23.49 -12.59 9.59
N PHE A 208 23.11 -13.26 10.67
CA PHE A 208 22.04 -14.26 10.61
C PHE A 208 20.71 -13.64 10.21
N ASP A 209 20.30 -12.56 10.87
CA ASP A 209 19.02 -11.92 10.60
C ASP A 209 19.00 -11.27 9.20
N ASN A 210 20.12 -10.68 8.76
CA ASN A 210 20.27 -10.15 7.40
C ASN A 210 20.17 -11.26 6.33
N LEU A 211 20.79 -12.42 6.56
CA LEU A 211 20.68 -13.56 5.63
C LEU A 211 19.28 -14.15 5.65
N MET A 212 18.67 -14.36 6.82
CA MET A 212 17.34 -14.97 6.92
C MET A 212 16.23 -14.04 6.41
N GLY A 213 16.37 -12.73 6.57
CA GLY A 213 15.46 -11.71 6.02
C GLY A 213 15.75 -11.34 4.57
N GLY A 214 16.96 -11.65 4.08
CA GLY A 214 17.40 -11.35 2.73
C GLY A 214 16.69 -12.17 1.66
N ARG A 215 16.85 -11.74 0.41
CA ARG A 215 16.30 -12.39 -0.78
C ARG A 215 17.39 -12.84 -1.74
N MET A 216 17.16 -13.97 -2.39
CA MET A 216 17.99 -14.48 -3.48
C MET A 216 17.73 -13.70 -4.78
N ALA A 217 18.54 -13.94 -5.80
CA ALA A 217 18.41 -13.32 -7.12
C ALA A 217 17.08 -13.63 -7.82
N ASP A 218 16.41 -14.73 -7.46
CA ASP A 218 15.08 -15.11 -7.94
C ASP A 218 13.93 -14.45 -7.14
N GLY A 219 14.25 -13.62 -6.15
CA GLY A 219 13.30 -12.91 -5.30
C GLY A 219 12.80 -13.70 -4.09
N ARG A 220 13.14 -14.99 -3.94
CA ARG A 220 12.71 -15.80 -2.78
C ARG A 220 13.52 -15.45 -1.53
N LYS A 221 12.91 -15.56 -0.34
CA LYS A 221 13.63 -15.40 0.92
C LYS A 221 14.71 -16.48 1.09
N ILE A 222 15.94 -16.07 1.37
CA ILE A 222 17.08 -16.97 1.63
C ILE A 222 16.76 -17.90 2.79
N GLY A 223 16.16 -17.36 3.86
CA GLY A 223 15.76 -18.15 5.03
C GLY A 223 14.65 -19.18 4.80
N ASN A 224 14.02 -19.18 3.62
CA ASN A 224 13.06 -20.20 3.20
C ASN A 224 13.65 -21.15 2.16
N HIS A 225 14.88 -20.93 1.67
CA HIS A 225 15.44 -21.67 0.56
C HIS A 225 16.14 -22.96 1.05
N PRO A 226 15.68 -24.17 0.65
CA PRO A 226 16.24 -25.43 1.13
C PRO A 226 17.75 -25.54 0.96
N ASP A 227 18.28 -25.17 -0.21
CA ASP A 227 19.72 -25.28 -0.47
C ASP A 227 20.57 -24.33 0.39
N ALA A 228 20.07 -23.13 0.67
CA ALA A 228 20.74 -22.21 1.59
C ALA A 228 20.73 -22.77 3.01
N LEU A 229 19.57 -23.28 3.45
CA LEU A 229 19.42 -23.87 4.78
C LEU A 229 20.29 -25.13 4.93
N ARG A 230 20.39 -25.98 3.90
CA ARG A 230 21.34 -27.11 3.86
C ARG A 230 22.78 -26.64 3.99
N PHE A 231 23.17 -25.64 3.20
CA PHE A 231 24.52 -25.09 3.26
C PHE A 231 24.83 -24.51 4.66
N PHE A 232 23.90 -23.76 5.24
CA PHE A 232 24.03 -23.16 6.57
C PHE A 232 24.12 -24.21 7.66
N ALA A 233 23.24 -25.22 7.65
CA ALA A 233 23.31 -26.35 8.57
C ALA A 233 24.64 -27.08 8.45
N ALA A 234 25.08 -27.41 7.23
CA ALA A 234 26.32 -28.13 6.99
C ALA A 234 27.54 -27.35 7.52
N LYS A 235 27.58 -26.02 7.32
CA LYS A 235 28.62 -25.15 7.87
C LYS A 235 28.56 -25.09 9.40
N ALA A 236 27.38 -24.84 9.97
CA ALA A 236 27.20 -24.75 11.41
C ALA A 236 27.59 -26.06 12.13
N VAL A 237 27.20 -27.21 11.58
CA VAL A 237 27.56 -28.53 12.12
C VAL A 237 29.04 -28.84 11.95
N ALA A 238 29.67 -28.40 10.85
CA ALA A 238 31.10 -28.60 10.63
C ALA A 238 31.95 -27.87 11.68
N GLU A 239 31.56 -26.63 11.99
CA GLU A 239 32.24 -25.72 12.92
C GLU A 239 31.87 -25.99 14.39
N ASN A 240 30.62 -26.36 14.67
CA ASN A 240 30.17 -26.74 16.00
C ASN A 240 29.28 -28.01 15.97
N PRO A 241 29.90 -29.21 15.92
CA PRO A 241 29.18 -30.49 15.92
C PRO A 241 28.34 -30.75 17.19
N MET A 242 28.63 -30.02 18.29
CA MET A 242 27.90 -30.15 19.54
C MET A 242 26.52 -29.50 19.51
N ALA A 243 26.31 -28.54 18.60
CA ALA A 243 25.06 -27.78 18.51
C ALA A 243 23.87 -28.64 18.03
N THR A 244 24.10 -29.75 17.33
CA THR A 244 23.06 -30.70 16.90
C THR A 244 22.86 -31.87 17.86
N ILE A 245 23.78 -32.08 18.80
CA ILE A 245 23.78 -33.21 19.74
C ILE A 245 23.23 -32.79 21.11
N VAL A 246 23.40 -31.53 21.48
CA VAL A 246 22.94 -30.98 22.76
C VAL A 246 21.56 -30.33 22.56
N PRO A 247 20.48 -30.86 23.17
CA PRO A 247 19.20 -30.18 23.20
C PRO A 247 19.37 -28.79 23.83
N ALA A 248 18.68 -27.79 23.28
CA ALA A 248 18.63 -26.46 23.90
C ALA A 248 18.14 -26.59 25.35
N GLY A 249 19.05 -26.48 26.32
CA GLY A 249 18.71 -26.49 27.74
C GLY A 249 19.44 -27.45 28.69
N GLY A 250 20.58 -28.08 28.36
CA GLY A 250 21.49 -28.52 29.45
C GLY A 250 22.28 -29.82 29.35
N SER A 251 22.67 -30.30 28.16
CA SER A 251 23.58 -31.45 28.09
C SER A 251 25.04 -30.97 27.92
N SER A 252 25.77 -30.82 29.03
CA SER A 252 27.19 -30.42 29.07
C SER A 252 28.11 -31.43 28.37
N VAL A 253 29.37 -31.06 28.07
CA VAL A 253 30.43 -31.98 27.57
C VAL A 253 30.57 -33.22 28.47
N GLU A 254 30.30 -33.07 29.76
CA GLU A 254 30.31 -34.14 30.75
C GLU A 254 29.16 -35.14 30.53
N SER A 255 27.97 -34.66 30.14
CA SER A 255 26.86 -35.54 29.74
C SER A 255 27.20 -36.34 28.48
N LEU A 256 27.90 -35.74 27.51
CA LEU A 256 28.37 -36.45 26.31
C LEU A 256 29.37 -37.55 26.68
N HIS A 257 30.35 -37.26 27.55
CA HIS A 257 31.30 -38.27 28.02
C HIS A 257 30.59 -39.42 28.77
N SER A 258 29.59 -39.09 29.60
CA SER A 258 28.80 -40.09 30.34
C SER A 258 27.98 -40.97 29.41
N GLU A 259 27.43 -40.40 28.33
CA GLU A 259 26.62 -41.12 27.37
C GLU A 259 27.48 -42.07 26.51
N ILE A 260 28.66 -41.61 26.08
CA ILE A 260 29.65 -42.47 25.41
C ILE A 260 30.02 -43.65 26.30
N ALA A 261 30.36 -43.41 27.57
CA ALA A 261 30.74 -44.46 28.50
C ALA A 261 29.61 -45.48 28.74
N ALA A 262 28.36 -45.01 28.82
CA ALA A 262 27.20 -45.89 28.95
C ALA A 262 26.99 -46.77 27.69
N MET A 263 27.18 -46.21 26.50
CA MET A 263 27.11 -46.97 25.24
C MET A 263 28.26 -47.97 25.11
N GLU A 264 29.50 -47.59 25.44
CA GLU A 264 30.66 -48.49 25.47
C GLU A 264 30.47 -49.65 26.46
N LYS A 265 29.88 -49.38 27.63
CA LYS A 265 29.51 -50.42 28.59
C LYS A 265 28.48 -51.39 28.01
N ARG A 266 27.43 -50.88 27.36
CA ARG A 266 26.42 -51.71 26.67
C ARG A 266 27.04 -52.55 25.55
N MET A 267 28.02 -52.03 24.82
CA MET A 267 28.79 -52.79 23.83
C MET A 267 29.58 -53.94 24.45
N GLY A 268 30.03 -53.81 25.70
CA GLY A 268 30.73 -54.84 26.43
C GLY A 268 29.80 -55.90 27.03
N GLU A 269 28.73 -55.46 27.67
CA GLU A 269 27.85 -56.31 28.48
C GLU A 269 26.72 -56.97 27.68
N ASP A 270 26.20 -56.31 26.65
CA ASP A 270 25.11 -56.82 25.81
C ASP A 270 25.38 -56.61 24.31
N ARG A 271 26.42 -57.32 23.83
CA ARG A 271 26.83 -57.29 22.42
C ARG A 271 25.69 -57.63 21.47
N THR A 272 24.87 -58.61 21.82
CA THR A 272 23.81 -59.10 20.92
C THR A 272 22.72 -58.06 20.73
N ALA A 273 22.28 -57.37 21.79
CA ALA A 273 21.31 -56.28 21.65
C ALA A 273 21.93 -55.05 20.99
N TRP A 274 23.19 -54.73 21.31
CA TRP A 274 23.91 -53.62 20.67
C TRP A 274 24.00 -53.77 19.15
N HIS A 275 24.40 -54.95 18.66
CA HIS A 275 24.55 -55.18 17.22
C HIS A 275 23.23 -55.11 16.44
N LYS A 276 22.09 -55.29 17.12
CA LYS A 276 20.75 -55.15 16.53
C LYS A 276 20.20 -53.73 16.57
N ASP A 277 20.77 -52.86 17.40
CA ASP A 277 20.31 -51.48 17.64
C ASP A 277 21.08 -50.50 16.75
N VAL A 278 20.66 -50.39 15.48
CA VAL A 278 21.31 -49.52 14.48
C VAL A 278 21.24 -48.04 14.87
N GLY A 279 20.13 -47.60 15.47
CA GLY A 279 19.96 -46.23 15.92
C GLY A 279 20.94 -45.85 17.03
N ALA A 280 21.17 -46.75 18.00
CA ALA A 280 22.18 -46.54 19.04
C ALA A 280 23.60 -46.49 18.46
N GLN A 281 23.90 -47.30 17.44
CA GLN A 281 25.20 -47.28 16.76
C GLN A 281 25.45 -45.96 16.01
N GLU A 282 24.43 -45.43 15.31
CA GLU A 282 24.53 -44.13 14.63
C GLU A 282 24.73 -42.98 15.62
N ARG A 283 23.97 -42.98 16.72
CA ARG A 283 24.14 -41.99 17.80
C ARG A 283 25.54 -42.05 18.40
N TYR A 284 26.07 -43.24 18.67
CA TYR A 284 27.44 -43.41 19.16
C TYR A 284 28.49 -42.87 18.19
N ARG A 285 28.37 -43.13 16.89
CA ARG A 285 29.28 -42.56 15.88
C ARG A 285 29.25 -41.03 15.88
N LYS A 286 28.06 -40.43 15.99
CA LYS A 286 27.90 -38.96 16.09
C LYS A 286 28.60 -38.42 17.35
N LEU A 287 28.41 -39.07 18.50
CA LEU A 287 29.02 -38.66 19.78
C LEU A 287 30.56 -38.75 19.77
N ILE A 288 31.12 -39.85 19.25
CA ILE A 288 32.57 -40.04 19.16
C ILE A 288 33.20 -39.01 18.21
N THR A 289 32.57 -38.76 17.06
CA THR A 289 33.04 -37.74 16.10
C THR A 289 33.07 -36.35 16.73
N ALA A 290 32.04 -36.01 17.51
CA ALA A 290 32.00 -34.74 18.23
C ALA A 290 33.09 -34.65 19.32
N ARG A 291 33.29 -35.73 20.11
CA ARG A 291 34.35 -35.82 21.12
C ARG A 291 35.75 -35.62 20.52
N ASP A 292 36.03 -36.26 19.41
CA ASP A 292 37.38 -36.25 18.82
C ASP A 292 37.73 -34.87 18.23
N LYS A 293 36.73 -34.14 17.72
CA LYS A 293 36.90 -32.74 17.31
C LYS A 293 37.06 -31.76 18.48
N LEU A 294 36.51 -32.04 19.66
CA LEU A 294 36.75 -31.22 20.87
C LEU A 294 38.18 -31.32 21.40
N LYS A 295 38.92 -32.37 21.00
CA LYS A 295 40.30 -32.62 21.42
C LYS A 295 41.35 -32.09 20.43
N ALA A 296 40.94 -31.74 19.21
CA ALA A 296 41.80 -31.24 18.14
C ALA A 296 41.93 -29.72 18.22
#